data_AF-A0A7W0WPR6-F1
#
_entry.id   AF-A0A7W0WPR6-F1
#
_cell.length_a   1.000
_cell.length_b   1.000
_cell.length_c   1.000
_cell.angle_alpha   90.00
_cell.angle_beta   90.00
_cell.angle_gamma   90.00
#
_symmetry.space_group_name_H-M   'P 1'
#
loop_
_entity.id
_entity.type
_entity.pdbx_description
1 polymer ?
#
loop_
_entity_poly.entity_id
_entity_poly.type
_entity_poly.pdbx_seq_one_letter_code
_entity_poly.pdbx_strand_id
1 'polypeptide(L)'
;MIALVAACGDNRGAPGDDSPIECTSPEVACGTACVNTTEDVANCGSCGNECRSGDICLGGSCQVKIACESGQTDCNNVCKQTGTDEQNCGACGKQCTSGQICTDGTCEATVTCTTPQVNCNNDCVDTTSDEANCGSCGNACGSTQTCVLGQCQASVTCTLPQIACNNVCIDPRTDEANCGTCGAMCAASQTCTPNGNTGTCQGTTACTLPQINCDNQCIDPSTDEANCGGCGTTCANGQTCTPNGSTGTCQGTVTCAPPQIDCNNACINPQTDDTNCGTCGTTCSGATPDCVAGACSPVCGGTAPDLCGTTCTDTDT
;
A
#
# COMPACT_ATOMS: atom_id res chain seq x y z
N MET A 1 -57.66 -2.27 44.05
CA MET A 1 -58.99 -2.22 43.42
C MET A 1 -58.94 -3.16 42.22
N ILE A 2 -59.93 -4.06 42.09
CA ILE A 2 -60.29 -4.84 40.89
C ILE A 2 -59.31 -5.98 40.54
N ALA A 3 -59.68 -7.24 40.31
CA ALA A 3 -60.89 -8.04 40.55
C ALA A 3 -60.47 -9.53 40.54
N LEU A 4 -61.05 -10.32 41.45
CA LEU A 4 -61.06 -11.78 41.40
C LEU A 4 -62.01 -12.22 40.27
N VAL A 5 -61.57 -13.06 39.35
CA VAL A 5 -62.48 -13.89 38.54
C VAL A 5 -62.04 -15.34 38.70
N ALA A 6 -62.75 -16.04 39.56
CA ALA A 6 -62.81 -17.49 39.55
C ALA A 6 -63.71 -17.91 38.37
N ALA A 7 -63.19 -18.75 37.48
CA ALA A 7 -64.02 -19.51 36.57
C ALA A 7 -64.07 -20.96 37.07
N CYS A 8 -65.24 -21.34 37.57
CA CYS A 8 -65.62 -22.72 37.81
C CYS A 8 -65.86 -23.42 36.46
N GLY A 9 -65.17 -24.53 36.22
CA GLY A 9 -65.52 -25.50 35.20
C GLY A 9 -66.10 -26.74 35.88
N ASP A 10 -67.39 -26.69 36.22
CA ASP A 10 -68.14 -27.83 36.75
C ASP A 10 -68.33 -28.87 35.64
N ASN A 11 -67.59 -29.98 35.72
CA ASN A 11 -67.81 -31.17 34.89
C ASN A 11 -68.95 -32.02 35.48
N ARG A 12 -70.17 -31.48 35.46
CA ARG A 12 -71.41 -32.25 35.68
C ARG A 12 -72.23 -32.19 34.40
N GLY A 13 -72.02 -33.18 33.52
CA GLY A 13 -72.82 -33.36 32.32
C GLY A 13 -74.30 -33.48 32.66
N ALA A 14 -75.11 -32.61 32.08
CA ALA A 14 -76.55 -32.81 31.99
C ALA A 14 -76.81 -33.99 31.03
N PRO A 15 -77.82 -34.85 31.29
CA PRO A 15 -78.13 -35.95 30.39
C PRO A 15 -78.83 -35.38 29.14
N GLY A 16 -78.13 -35.38 28.01
CA GLY A 16 -78.72 -35.11 26.68
C GLY A 16 -78.04 -34.06 25.80
N ASP A 17 -76.83 -33.59 26.11
CA ASP A 17 -76.08 -32.73 25.18
C ASP A 17 -75.26 -33.59 24.21
N ASP A 18 -75.85 -33.90 23.05
CA ASP A 18 -75.27 -34.63 21.92
C ASP A 18 -74.32 -33.73 21.09
N SER A 19 -73.58 -32.83 21.74
CA SER A 19 -72.57 -32.01 21.07
C SER A 19 -71.32 -32.85 20.79
N PRO A 20 -70.93 -33.03 19.50
CA PRO A 20 -69.74 -33.82 19.18
C PRO A 20 -68.50 -33.19 19.80
N ILE A 21 -67.63 -34.03 20.37
CA ILE A 21 -66.36 -33.58 20.95
C ILE A 21 -65.46 -33.05 19.83
N GLU A 22 -65.10 -31.77 19.93
CA GLU A 22 -64.21 -31.10 18.98
C GLU A 22 -62.77 -31.18 19.50
N CYS A 23 -61.93 -31.94 18.81
CA CYS A 23 -60.51 -32.09 19.13
C CYS A 23 -59.65 -31.18 18.25
N THR A 24 -58.62 -30.59 18.84
CA THR A 24 -57.66 -29.79 18.10
C THR A 24 -56.52 -30.66 17.59
N SER A 25 -56.21 -30.54 16.30
CA SER A 25 -55.07 -31.25 15.69
C SER A 25 -53.79 -31.07 16.55
N PRO A 26 -53.05 -32.15 16.85
CA PRO A 26 -53.11 -33.48 16.23
C PRO A 26 -54.04 -34.51 16.91
N GLU A 27 -54.84 -34.12 17.89
CA GLU A 27 -55.67 -35.06 18.67
C GLU A 27 -56.92 -35.54 17.91
N VAL A 28 -57.35 -36.77 18.20
CA VAL A 28 -58.52 -37.41 17.61
C VAL A 28 -59.55 -37.73 18.70
N ALA A 29 -60.83 -37.60 18.36
CA ALA A 29 -61.94 -37.95 19.23
C ALA A 29 -62.02 -39.47 19.47
N CYS A 30 -61.83 -39.90 20.72
CA CYS A 30 -61.97 -41.28 21.17
C CYS A 30 -63.02 -41.37 22.30
N GLY A 31 -64.28 -41.55 21.90
CA GLY A 31 -65.41 -41.50 22.82
C GLY A 31 -65.63 -40.08 23.36
N THR A 32 -65.43 -39.88 24.66
CA THR A 32 -65.60 -38.58 25.33
C THR A 32 -64.29 -37.85 25.60
N ALA A 33 -63.16 -38.31 25.03
CA ALA A 33 -61.84 -37.72 25.23
C ALA A 33 -61.15 -37.45 23.89
N CYS A 34 -60.34 -36.40 23.85
CA CYS A 34 -59.37 -36.17 22.79
C CYS A 34 -58.06 -36.86 23.16
N VAL A 35 -57.53 -37.67 22.25
CA VAL A 35 -56.27 -38.40 22.47
C VAL A 35 -55.33 -38.20 21.30
N ASN A 36 -54.03 -38.12 21.59
CA ASN A 36 -53.01 -38.08 20.56
C ASN A 36 -52.68 -39.51 20.12
N THR A 37 -53.31 -39.98 19.04
CA THR A 37 -53.08 -41.34 18.54
C THR A 37 -51.65 -41.56 18.00
N THR A 38 -50.82 -40.52 17.92
CA THR A 38 -49.43 -40.65 17.47
C THR A 38 -48.42 -40.91 18.59
N GLU A 39 -48.81 -40.65 19.84
CA GLU A 39 -47.93 -40.70 21.03
C GLU A 39 -48.56 -41.41 22.23
N ASP A 40 -49.88 -41.52 22.29
CA ASP A 40 -50.59 -42.18 23.38
C ASP A 40 -50.47 -43.71 23.27
N VAL A 41 -49.80 -44.30 24.25
CA VAL A 41 -49.58 -45.75 24.34
C VAL A 41 -50.89 -46.55 24.45
N ALA A 42 -51.98 -45.95 24.95
CA ALA A 42 -53.29 -46.60 25.09
C ALA A 42 -54.17 -46.44 23.83
N ASN A 43 -53.80 -45.54 22.90
CA ASN A 43 -54.60 -45.18 21.73
C ASN A 43 -53.74 -45.10 20.45
N CYS A 44 -52.74 -45.96 20.31
CA CYS A 44 -51.71 -45.81 19.30
C CYS A 44 -52.21 -46.15 17.88
N GLY A 45 -52.19 -45.19 16.97
CA GLY A 45 -52.71 -45.31 15.61
C GLY A 45 -54.24 -45.27 15.51
N SER A 46 -54.97 -45.65 16.56
CA SER A 46 -56.43 -45.62 16.66
C SER A 46 -56.92 -45.73 18.10
N CYS A 47 -58.14 -45.26 18.37
CA CYS A 47 -58.78 -45.34 19.69
C CYS A 47 -58.76 -46.77 20.27
N GLY A 48 -58.30 -46.91 21.51
CA GLY A 48 -58.26 -48.18 22.25
C GLY A 48 -57.22 -49.19 21.76
N ASN A 49 -56.35 -48.83 20.80
CA ASN A 49 -55.25 -49.69 20.38
C ASN A 49 -54.06 -49.51 21.34
N GLU A 50 -54.11 -50.23 22.45
CA GLU A 50 -53.06 -50.22 23.47
C GLU A 50 -51.82 -51.01 23.03
N CYS A 51 -50.64 -50.42 23.19
CA CYS A 51 -49.38 -51.11 22.92
C CYS A 51 -49.08 -52.17 23.99
N ARG A 52 -48.27 -53.17 23.63
CA ARG A 52 -47.84 -54.19 24.59
C ARG A 52 -47.10 -53.54 25.76
N SER A 53 -47.25 -54.10 26.96
CA SER A 53 -46.55 -53.60 28.14
C SER A 53 -45.04 -53.47 27.90
N GLY A 54 -44.53 -52.24 28.04
CA GLY A 54 -43.13 -51.87 27.81
C GLY A 54 -42.83 -51.25 26.44
N ASP A 55 -43.75 -51.37 25.48
CA ASP A 55 -43.66 -50.68 24.18
C ASP A 55 -44.08 -49.21 24.32
N ILE A 56 -43.72 -48.42 23.32
CA ILE A 56 -44.08 -47.00 23.18
C ILE A 56 -44.96 -46.80 21.95
N CYS A 57 -45.73 -45.73 21.93
CA CYS A 57 -46.37 -45.25 20.71
C CYS A 57 -45.49 -44.18 20.06
N LEU A 58 -45.03 -44.43 18.84
CA LEU A 58 -44.24 -43.47 18.08
C LEU A 58 -44.76 -43.40 16.64
N GLY A 59 -45.27 -42.24 16.25
CA GLY A 59 -45.85 -42.01 14.92
C GLY A 59 -47.10 -42.83 14.65
N GLY A 60 -47.85 -43.17 15.70
CA GLY A 60 -49.08 -43.97 15.60
C GLY A 60 -48.85 -45.47 15.40
N SER A 61 -47.64 -45.95 15.67
CA SER A 61 -47.31 -47.37 15.67
C SER A 61 -46.71 -47.76 17.02
N CYS A 62 -47.14 -48.91 17.54
CA CYS A 62 -46.52 -49.51 18.72
C CYS A 62 -45.13 -50.03 18.37
N GLN A 63 -44.12 -49.56 19.08
CA GLN A 63 -42.73 -49.91 18.86
C GLN A 63 -42.10 -50.38 20.17
N VAL A 64 -41.21 -51.37 20.08
CA VAL A 64 -40.40 -51.79 21.23
C VAL A 64 -39.53 -50.62 21.66
N LYS A 65 -39.58 -50.29 22.96
CA LYS A 65 -38.73 -49.25 23.54
C LYS A 65 -37.28 -49.71 23.53
N ILE A 66 -36.41 -48.93 22.90
CA ILE A 66 -34.97 -49.23 22.93
C ILE A 66 -34.34 -48.78 24.26
N ALA A 67 -33.30 -49.49 24.67
CA ALA A 67 -32.43 -49.07 25.76
C ALA A 67 -31.07 -48.68 25.16
N CYS A 68 -30.68 -47.42 25.32
CA CYS A 68 -29.41 -46.93 24.80
C CYS A 68 -28.23 -47.40 25.64
N GLU A 69 -27.09 -47.60 24.96
CA GLU A 69 -25.84 -47.96 25.61
C GLU A 69 -25.30 -46.80 26.47
N SER A 70 -24.34 -47.10 27.35
CA SER A 70 -23.71 -46.06 28.16
C SER A 70 -23.08 -44.97 27.28
N GLY A 71 -23.38 -43.70 27.56
CA GLY A 71 -22.93 -42.55 26.79
C GLY A 71 -23.86 -42.11 25.66
N GLN A 72 -24.90 -42.89 25.34
CA GLN A 72 -25.91 -42.52 24.35
C GLN A 72 -27.17 -41.93 24.99
N THR A 73 -27.85 -41.07 24.24
CA THR A 73 -29.16 -40.50 24.60
C THR A 73 -30.23 -41.02 23.65
N ASP A 74 -31.40 -41.36 24.17
CA ASP A 74 -32.57 -41.73 23.37
C ASP A 74 -33.19 -40.48 22.72
N CYS A 75 -33.11 -40.42 21.38
CA CYS A 75 -33.67 -39.35 20.56
C CYS A 75 -34.81 -39.88 19.71
N ASN A 76 -35.99 -40.03 20.32
CA ASN A 76 -37.22 -40.58 19.71
C ASN A 76 -37.04 -42.02 19.23
N ASN A 77 -36.67 -42.92 20.14
CA ASN A 77 -36.43 -44.34 19.89
C ASN A 77 -35.27 -44.57 18.90
N VAL A 78 -34.28 -43.67 18.91
CA VAL A 78 -33.00 -43.79 18.18
C VAL A 78 -31.87 -43.31 19.09
N CYS A 79 -30.92 -44.17 19.39
CA CYS A 79 -29.80 -43.80 20.25
C CYS A 79 -28.78 -42.93 19.50
N LYS A 80 -28.45 -41.77 20.09
CA LYS A 80 -27.46 -40.83 19.55
C LYS A 80 -26.35 -40.58 20.55
N GLN A 81 -25.12 -40.46 20.05
CA GLN A 81 -23.95 -40.12 20.84
C GLN A 81 -23.89 -38.61 21.03
N THR A 82 -24.63 -38.07 22.00
CA THR A 82 -24.73 -36.61 22.16
C THR A 82 -23.40 -35.95 22.54
N GLY A 83 -22.39 -36.72 22.97
CA GLY A 83 -21.04 -36.23 23.22
C GLY A 83 -20.22 -35.92 21.97
N THR A 84 -20.53 -36.54 20.82
CA THR A 84 -19.69 -36.47 19.60
C THR A 84 -20.47 -36.37 18.29
N ASP A 85 -21.78 -36.58 18.30
CA ASP A 85 -22.63 -36.45 17.12
C ASP A 85 -22.93 -34.97 16.84
N GLU A 86 -22.38 -34.45 15.75
CA GLU A 86 -22.56 -33.07 15.29
C GLU A 86 -24.03 -32.69 15.02
N GLN A 87 -24.93 -33.65 14.81
CA GLN A 87 -26.36 -33.40 14.61
C GLN A 87 -27.17 -33.46 15.92
N ASN A 88 -26.56 -33.93 17.02
CA ASN A 88 -27.22 -34.16 18.31
C ASN A 88 -26.33 -33.72 19.49
N CYS A 89 -25.56 -32.65 19.33
CA CYS A 89 -24.49 -32.28 20.24
C CYS A 89 -25.01 -31.70 21.57
N GLY A 90 -24.91 -32.49 22.63
CA GLY A 90 -25.42 -32.21 23.98
C GLY A 90 -26.91 -32.45 24.17
N ALA A 91 -27.70 -32.54 23.08
CA ALA A 91 -29.12 -32.84 23.10
C ALA A 91 -29.61 -33.33 21.72
N CYS A 92 -30.72 -34.06 21.71
CA CYS A 92 -31.36 -34.52 20.47
C CYS A 92 -31.74 -33.34 19.55
N GLY A 93 -31.33 -33.41 18.28
CA GLY A 93 -31.58 -32.37 17.27
C GLY A 93 -30.74 -31.09 17.42
N LYS A 94 -29.83 -31.00 18.41
CA LYS A 94 -28.92 -29.86 18.55
C LYS A 94 -27.76 -30.00 17.57
N GLN A 95 -27.93 -29.49 16.36
CA GLN A 95 -26.90 -29.50 15.34
C GLN A 95 -25.86 -28.40 15.56
N CYS A 96 -24.57 -28.74 15.45
CA CYS A 96 -23.48 -27.76 15.41
C CYS A 96 -23.50 -26.97 14.10
N THR A 97 -23.13 -25.69 14.16
CA THR A 97 -23.07 -24.88 12.93
C THR A 97 -21.87 -25.28 12.07
N SER A 98 -21.89 -24.89 10.80
CA SER A 98 -20.80 -25.21 9.86
C SER A 98 -19.44 -24.82 10.46
N GLY A 99 -18.47 -25.75 10.42
CA GLY A 99 -17.10 -25.59 10.94
C GLY A 99 -16.96 -25.70 12.47
N GLN A 100 -17.99 -26.22 13.14
CA GLN A 100 -17.88 -26.70 14.52
C GLN A 100 -17.89 -28.22 14.57
N ILE A 101 -17.19 -28.80 15.54
CA ILE A 101 -17.26 -30.20 15.92
C ILE A 101 -17.97 -30.35 17.27
N CYS A 102 -18.55 -31.53 17.53
CA CYS A 102 -19.08 -31.84 18.84
C CYS A 102 -17.98 -32.46 19.73
N THR A 103 -17.58 -31.74 20.76
CA THR A 103 -16.65 -32.22 21.79
C THR A 103 -17.36 -32.21 23.13
N ASP A 104 -17.47 -33.37 23.78
CA ASP A 104 -18.09 -33.53 25.10
C ASP A 104 -19.49 -32.87 25.22
N GLY A 105 -20.27 -32.92 24.13
CA GLY A 105 -21.62 -32.36 24.08
C GLY A 105 -21.69 -30.85 23.83
N THR A 106 -20.56 -30.22 23.53
CA THR A 106 -20.45 -28.81 23.19
C THR A 106 -19.98 -28.65 21.75
N CYS A 107 -20.63 -27.75 21.01
CA CYS A 107 -20.18 -27.40 19.67
C CYS A 107 -18.99 -26.46 19.79
N GLU A 108 -17.82 -26.92 19.40
CA GLU A 108 -16.55 -26.20 19.47
C GLU A 108 -16.06 -25.88 18.06
N ALA A 109 -15.47 -24.69 17.87
CA ALA A 109 -14.90 -24.33 16.58
C ALA A 109 -13.66 -25.20 16.28
N THR A 110 -13.57 -25.74 15.07
CA THR A 110 -12.39 -26.51 14.64
C THR A 110 -11.17 -25.65 14.36
N VAL A 111 -11.37 -24.35 14.14
CA VAL A 111 -10.34 -23.44 13.68
C VAL A 111 -9.66 -22.77 14.87
N THR A 112 -8.40 -23.15 15.07
CA THR A 112 -7.45 -22.49 15.96
C THR A 112 -6.60 -21.53 15.14
N CYS A 113 -6.69 -20.24 15.45
CA CYS A 113 -5.91 -19.21 14.77
C CYS A 113 -4.62 -18.92 15.51
N THR A 114 -3.54 -18.72 14.76
CA THR A 114 -2.27 -18.29 15.32
C THR A 114 -2.28 -16.79 15.55
N THR A 115 -1.92 -16.34 16.75
CA THR A 115 -1.77 -14.91 17.07
C THR A 115 -0.91 -14.21 16.01
N PRO A 116 -1.34 -13.05 15.47
CA PRO A 116 -2.43 -12.18 15.93
C PRO A 116 -3.83 -12.47 15.35
N GLN A 117 -3.99 -13.51 14.53
CA GLN A 117 -5.27 -13.79 13.88
C GLN A 117 -6.34 -14.26 14.87
N VAL A 118 -7.59 -13.95 14.55
CA VAL A 118 -8.77 -14.38 15.31
C VAL A 118 -9.71 -15.18 14.40
N ASN A 119 -10.45 -16.10 15.01
CA ASN A 119 -11.43 -16.91 14.30
C ASN A 119 -12.70 -16.06 14.07
N CYS A 120 -12.98 -15.77 12.81
CA CYS A 120 -14.21 -15.14 12.35
C CYS A 120 -14.99 -16.14 11.49
N ASN A 121 -15.97 -16.81 12.10
CA ASN A 121 -16.83 -17.80 11.44
C ASN A 121 -16.06 -18.93 10.73
N ASN A 122 -15.01 -19.43 11.38
CA ASN A 122 -14.09 -20.47 10.90
C ASN A 122 -13.09 -20.02 9.82
N ASP A 123 -12.91 -18.72 9.66
CA ASP A 123 -11.77 -18.17 8.94
C ASP A 123 -10.84 -17.44 9.91
N CYS A 124 -9.54 -17.70 9.79
CA CYS A 124 -8.54 -16.95 10.55
C CYS A 124 -8.23 -15.64 9.83
N VAL A 125 -8.66 -14.54 10.43
CA VAL A 125 -8.47 -13.20 9.88
C VAL A 125 -7.56 -12.39 10.80
N ASP A 126 -6.74 -11.54 10.20
CA ASP A 126 -5.93 -10.57 10.94
C ASP A 126 -6.74 -9.28 11.12
N THR A 127 -7.42 -9.16 12.25
CA THR A 127 -8.23 -7.96 12.55
C THR A 127 -7.40 -6.70 12.71
N THR A 128 -6.06 -6.77 12.70
CA THR A 128 -5.21 -5.58 12.79
C THR A 128 -5.01 -4.87 11.45
N SER A 129 -5.27 -5.56 10.34
CA SER A 129 -4.97 -5.09 8.99
C SER A 129 -6.06 -5.41 7.95
N ASP A 130 -6.97 -6.34 8.24
CA ASP A 130 -8.08 -6.70 7.34
C ASP A 130 -9.17 -5.61 7.34
N GLU A 131 -9.38 -5.01 6.17
CA GLU A 131 -10.39 -3.95 5.95
C GLU A 131 -11.83 -4.44 6.13
N ALA A 132 -12.12 -5.73 5.97
CA ALA A 132 -13.45 -6.30 6.18
C ALA A 132 -13.69 -6.72 7.65
N ASN A 133 -12.64 -6.82 8.46
CA ASN A 133 -12.68 -7.35 9.83
C ASN A 133 -11.87 -6.49 10.80
N CYS A 134 -11.90 -5.17 10.67
CA CYS A 134 -10.98 -4.30 11.38
C CYS A 134 -11.31 -4.18 12.87
N GLY A 135 -10.43 -4.66 13.75
CA GLY A 135 -10.62 -4.69 15.20
C GLY A 135 -11.56 -5.79 15.70
N SER A 136 -12.50 -6.25 14.88
CA SER A 136 -13.40 -7.37 15.18
C SER A 136 -13.99 -8.00 13.91
N CYS A 137 -14.47 -9.24 14.02
CA CYS A 137 -15.12 -9.96 12.92
C CYS A 137 -16.29 -9.17 12.32
N GLY A 138 -16.29 -9.01 11.00
CA GLY A 138 -17.33 -8.32 10.25
C GLY A 138 -17.34 -6.79 10.40
N ASN A 139 -16.37 -6.19 11.09
CA ASN A 139 -16.26 -4.74 11.18
C ASN A 139 -15.53 -4.17 9.95
N ALA A 140 -16.28 -4.01 8.85
CA ALA A 140 -15.74 -3.47 7.63
C ALA A 140 -15.51 -1.94 7.72
N CYS A 141 -14.35 -1.48 7.27
CA CYS A 141 -14.05 -0.06 7.17
C CYS A 141 -14.85 0.62 6.05
N GLY A 142 -15.16 1.91 6.22
CA GLY A 142 -15.82 2.69 5.19
C GLY A 142 -14.97 2.86 3.94
N SER A 143 -15.58 3.25 2.82
CA SER A 143 -14.91 3.34 1.49
C SER A 143 -13.74 4.33 1.40
N THR A 144 -13.54 5.16 2.41
CA THR A 144 -12.43 6.11 2.52
C THR A 144 -11.61 5.86 3.79
N GLN A 145 -11.63 4.63 4.30
CA GLN A 145 -10.92 4.22 5.49
C GLN A 145 -10.12 2.94 5.21
N THR A 146 -9.00 2.82 5.89
CA THR A 146 -8.14 1.63 5.88
C THR A 146 -8.02 1.08 7.29
N CYS A 147 -7.85 -0.24 7.42
CA CYS A 147 -7.60 -0.84 8.73
C CYS A 147 -6.15 -0.67 9.15
N VAL A 148 -5.92 0.05 10.24
CA VAL A 148 -4.58 0.25 10.81
C VAL A 148 -4.62 -0.08 12.29
N LEU A 149 -3.87 -1.11 12.69
CA LEU A 149 -3.77 -1.58 14.07
C LEU A 149 -5.15 -1.88 14.69
N GLY A 150 -6.07 -2.41 13.88
CA GLY A 150 -7.43 -2.76 14.29
C GLY A 150 -8.38 -1.59 14.44
N GLN A 151 -8.06 -0.44 13.83
CA GLN A 151 -8.95 0.70 13.75
C GLN A 151 -9.14 1.17 12.31
N CYS A 152 -10.39 1.40 11.93
CA CYS A 152 -10.71 2.06 10.68
C CYS A 152 -10.33 3.53 10.78
N GLN A 153 -9.26 3.89 10.08
CA GLN A 153 -8.75 5.26 10.04
C GLN A 153 -9.04 5.86 8.67
N ALA A 154 -9.33 7.16 8.62
CA ALA A 154 -9.50 7.87 7.36
C ALA A 154 -8.24 7.71 6.51
N SER A 155 -8.40 7.20 5.30
CA SER A 155 -7.32 7.08 4.35
C SER A 155 -6.84 8.47 3.98
N VAL A 156 -5.55 8.73 4.10
CA VAL A 156 -4.99 10.01 3.69
C VAL A 156 -5.12 10.12 2.17
N THR A 157 -5.74 11.20 1.69
CA THR A 157 -5.78 11.51 0.26
C THR A 157 -4.56 12.39 -0.06
N CYS A 158 -3.64 11.86 -0.85
CA CYS A 158 -2.45 12.59 -1.26
C CYS A 158 -2.69 13.31 -2.57
N THR A 159 -2.16 14.54 -2.69
CA THR A 159 -2.19 15.26 -3.95
C THR A 159 -1.03 14.80 -4.82
N LEU A 160 -1.33 14.41 -6.06
CA LEU A 160 -0.34 14.00 -7.04
C LEU A 160 0.80 15.05 -7.09
N PRO A 161 2.08 14.64 -7.02
CA PRO A 161 2.60 13.27 -7.20
C PRO A 161 2.83 12.46 -5.92
N GLN A 162 2.32 12.90 -4.77
CA GLN A 162 2.49 12.17 -3.52
C GLN A 162 1.68 10.87 -3.50
N ILE A 163 2.21 9.86 -2.79
CA ILE A 163 1.53 8.58 -2.53
C ILE A 163 1.34 8.40 -1.02
N ALA A 164 0.29 7.66 -0.64
CA ALA A 164 0.00 7.34 0.75
C ALA A 164 0.81 6.10 1.19
N CYS A 165 1.74 6.28 2.11
CA CYS A 165 2.48 5.20 2.76
C CYS A 165 2.19 5.23 4.26
N ASN A 166 1.55 4.17 4.79
CA ASN A 166 1.14 4.08 6.19
C ASN A 166 0.34 5.32 6.67
N ASN A 167 -0.63 5.77 5.87
CA ASN A 167 -1.43 6.98 6.12
C ASN A 167 -0.66 8.30 6.21
N VAL A 168 0.57 8.35 5.67
CA VAL A 168 1.34 9.59 5.50
C VAL A 168 1.59 9.81 4.01
N CYS A 169 1.39 11.05 3.55
CA CYS A 169 1.75 11.42 2.19
C CYS A 169 3.26 11.67 2.10
N ILE A 170 3.92 10.89 1.24
CA ILE A 170 5.34 11.05 0.93
C ILE A 170 5.48 11.37 -0.57
N ASP A 171 6.59 12.03 -0.94
CA ASP A 171 6.90 12.27 -2.35
C ASP A 171 7.81 11.14 -2.87
N PRO A 172 7.27 10.18 -3.64
CA PRO A 172 8.03 9.01 -4.07
C PRO A 172 9.11 9.34 -5.09
N ARG A 173 9.19 10.59 -5.57
CA ARG A 173 10.18 11.04 -6.55
C ARG A 173 11.53 11.39 -5.91
N THR A 174 11.53 11.66 -4.61
CA THR A 174 12.68 12.18 -3.88
C THR A 174 12.92 11.49 -2.54
N ASP A 175 11.93 10.76 -2.02
CA ASP A 175 12.09 10.00 -0.77
C ASP A 175 12.92 8.72 -1.04
N GLU A 176 14.14 8.68 -0.49
CA GLU A 176 15.08 7.57 -0.66
C GLU A 176 14.60 6.27 -0.02
N ALA A 177 13.70 6.32 0.98
CA ALA A 177 13.13 5.15 1.63
C ALA A 177 11.86 4.63 0.93
N ASN A 178 11.27 5.44 0.04
CA ASN A 178 10.01 5.16 -0.64
C ASN A 178 10.08 5.52 -2.14
N CYS A 179 11.22 5.23 -2.77
CA CYS A 179 11.48 5.67 -4.13
C CYS A 179 10.62 4.91 -5.14
N GLY A 180 9.68 5.62 -5.75
CA GLY A 180 8.68 5.07 -6.67
C GLY A 180 7.48 4.40 -5.99
N THR A 181 7.68 3.67 -4.89
CA THR A 181 6.62 3.01 -4.11
C THR A 181 6.98 2.94 -2.62
N CYS A 182 5.98 2.71 -1.76
CA CYS A 182 6.19 2.57 -0.32
C CYS A 182 7.19 1.46 0.03
N GLY A 183 8.17 1.79 0.86
CA GLY A 183 9.22 0.86 1.33
C GLY A 183 10.29 0.49 0.29
N ALA A 184 10.23 1.04 -0.92
CA ALA A 184 11.28 0.85 -1.92
C ALA A 184 12.48 1.76 -1.64
N MET A 185 13.34 1.29 -0.72
CA MET A 185 14.58 1.98 -0.39
C MET A 185 15.62 1.79 -1.49
N CYS A 186 16.29 2.87 -1.89
CA CYS A 186 17.41 2.78 -2.83
C CYS A 186 18.63 2.07 -2.22
N ALA A 187 19.36 1.30 -3.03
CA ALA A 187 20.58 0.64 -2.57
C ALA A 187 21.68 1.67 -2.26
N ALA A 188 22.70 1.25 -1.49
CA ALA A 188 23.86 2.10 -1.24
C ALA A 188 24.46 2.63 -2.57
N SER A 189 24.78 3.94 -2.60
CA SER A 189 25.27 4.67 -3.78
C SER A 189 24.25 4.95 -4.90
N GLN A 190 22.96 4.69 -4.65
CA GLN A 190 21.86 5.14 -5.49
C GLN A 190 21.15 6.33 -4.85
N THR A 191 20.62 7.22 -5.68
CA THR A 191 19.74 8.31 -5.26
C THR A 191 18.37 8.13 -5.90
N CYS A 192 17.33 8.60 -5.21
CA CYS A 192 16.00 8.62 -5.79
C CYS A 192 15.87 9.79 -6.77
N THR A 193 15.60 9.48 -8.04
CA THR A 193 15.46 10.48 -9.09
C THR A 193 14.02 10.51 -9.62
N PRO A 194 13.45 11.70 -9.90
CA PRO A 194 12.10 11.79 -10.47
C PRO A 194 11.99 11.11 -11.84
N ASN A 195 10.95 10.28 -12.00
CA ASN A 195 10.55 9.64 -13.25
C ASN A 195 9.04 9.79 -13.44
N GLY A 196 8.62 10.91 -14.04
CA GLY A 196 7.21 11.29 -14.11
C GLY A 196 6.63 11.61 -12.72
N ASN A 197 5.55 10.92 -12.35
CA ASN A 197 4.92 11.05 -11.02
C ASN A 197 5.47 10.05 -9.99
N THR A 198 6.50 9.28 -10.34
CA THR A 198 7.17 8.32 -9.44
C THR A 198 8.66 8.63 -9.36
N GLY A 199 9.39 7.91 -8.51
CA GLY A 199 10.85 7.92 -8.48
C GLY A 199 11.44 6.65 -9.10
N THR A 200 12.73 6.71 -9.44
CA THR A 200 13.52 5.55 -9.80
C THR A 200 14.87 5.67 -9.09
N CYS A 201 15.29 4.59 -8.42
CA CYS A 201 16.61 4.53 -7.84
C CYS A 201 17.63 4.46 -8.97
N GLN A 202 18.40 5.52 -9.11
CA GLN A 202 19.46 5.60 -10.10
C GLN A 202 20.80 5.59 -9.38
N GLY A 203 21.70 4.71 -9.82
CA GLY A 203 23.07 4.75 -9.37
C GLY A 203 23.72 6.05 -9.84
N THR A 204 24.42 6.73 -8.95
CA THR A 204 25.54 7.54 -9.43
C THR A 204 26.58 6.57 -9.95
N THR A 205 27.17 6.79 -11.13
CA THR A 205 28.39 6.07 -11.51
C THR A 205 29.40 6.32 -10.39
N ALA A 206 29.60 5.33 -9.52
CA ALA A 206 30.51 5.42 -8.40
C ALA A 206 31.92 5.35 -8.97
N CYS A 207 32.48 6.52 -9.26
CA CYS A 207 33.84 6.62 -9.74
C CYS A 207 34.80 6.19 -8.62
N THR A 208 35.78 5.38 -8.98
CA THR A 208 36.81 4.97 -8.02
C THR A 208 37.67 6.19 -7.72
N LEU A 209 37.73 6.61 -6.45
CA LEU A 209 38.58 7.71 -6.02
C LEU A 209 40.02 7.51 -6.56
N PRO A 210 40.63 8.55 -7.15
CA PRO A 210 40.27 9.97 -7.08
C PRO A 210 39.34 10.49 -8.21
N GLN A 211 38.76 9.62 -9.04
CA GLN A 211 37.92 10.05 -10.16
C GLN A 211 36.62 10.74 -9.71
N ILE A 212 36.13 11.69 -10.51
CA ILE A 212 34.86 12.40 -10.30
C ILE A 212 33.88 12.08 -11.44
N ASN A 213 32.58 12.16 -11.16
CA ASN A 213 31.53 11.94 -12.14
C ASN A 213 31.19 13.25 -12.86
N CYS A 214 31.40 13.30 -14.18
CA CYS A 214 30.95 14.37 -15.05
C CYS A 214 29.98 13.76 -16.08
N ASP A 215 28.70 14.10 -15.99
CA ASP A 215 27.64 13.63 -16.88
C ASP A 215 27.61 12.10 -17.11
N ASN A 216 27.71 11.34 -16.02
CA ASN A 216 27.76 9.87 -15.96
C ASN A 216 29.05 9.22 -16.48
N GLN A 217 30.09 10.00 -16.78
CA GLN A 217 31.42 9.50 -17.10
C GLN A 217 32.38 9.74 -15.93
N CYS A 218 33.19 8.73 -15.61
CA CYS A 218 34.25 8.87 -14.63
C CYS A 218 35.50 9.42 -15.28
N ILE A 219 35.88 10.61 -14.85
CA ILE A 219 37.07 11.32 -15.31
C ILE A 219 38.10 11.42 -14.18
N ASP A 220 39.37 11.51 -14.54
CA ASP A 220 40.43 11.83 -13.58
C ASP A 220 40.74 13.34 -13.63
N PRO A 221 40.22 14.15 -12.69
CA PRO A 221 40.41 15.58 -12.73
C PRO A 221 41.85 16.00 -12.42
N SER A 222 42.73 15.07 -12.03
CA SER A 222 44.15 15.37 -11.75
C SER A 222 45.03 15.40 -12.99
N THR A 223 44.57 14.82 -14.09
CA THR A 223 45.36 14.65 -15.32
C THR A 223 44.59 14.96 -16.61
N ASP A 224 43.26 15.01 -16.56
CA ASP A 224 42.44 15.34 -17.73
C ASP A 224 42.52 16.84 -18.07
N GLU A 225 43.09 17.16 -19.24
CA GLU A 225 43.27 18.54 -19.71
C GLU A 225 41.96 19.25 -20.04
N ALA A 226 40.87 18.51 -20.30
CA ALA A 226 39.55 19.07 -20.56
C ALA A 226 38.73 19.26 -19.26
N ASN A 227 39.15 18.63 -18.15
CA ASN A 227 38.44 18.61 -16.88
C ASN A 227 39.37 18.82 -15.67
N CYS A 228 40.39 19.66 -15.85
CA CYS A 228 41.47 19.82 -14.89
C CYS A 228 40.97 20.49 -13.61
N GLY A 229 40.97 19.75 -12.51
CA GLY A 229 40.46 20.20 -11.21
C GLY A 229 38.94 20.09 -11.03
N GLY A 230 38.19 19.78 -12.09
CA GLY A 230 36.73 19.68 -12.06
C GLY A 230 36.11 19.59 -13.45
N CYS A 231 34.84 19.16 -13.52
CA CYS A 231 34.10 19.00 -14.77
C CYS A 231 34.12 20.27 -15.64
N GLY A 232 34.50 20.14 -16.92
CA GLY A 232 34.48 21.23 -17.90
C GLY A 232 35.60 22.26 -17.76
N THR A 233 36.57 22.05 -16.86
CA THR A 233 37.70 22.96 -16.69
C THR A 233 38.82 22.63 -17.69
N THR A 234 38.78 23.23 -18.87
CA THR A 234 39.82 23.02 -19.89
C THR A 234 41.02 23.95 -19.67
N CYS A 235 42.24 23.42 -19.71
CA CYS A 235 43.46 24.22 -19.61
C CYS A 235 43.70 25.08 -20.88
N ALA A 236 44.18 26.31 -20.71
CA ALA A 236 44.48 27.19 -21.84
C ALA A 236 45.71 26.72 -22.63
N ASN A 237 45.83 27.17 -23.89
CA ASN A 237 46.94 26.78 -24.78
C ASN A 237 48.33 27.01 -24.14
N GLY A 238 49.11 25.94 -24.03
CA GLY A 238 50.44 25.94 -23.40
C GLY A 238 50.43 25.63 -21.90
N GLN A 239 49.26 25.44 -21.28
CA GLN A 239 49.12 24.89 -19.94
C GLN A 239 48.88 23.38 -20.00
N THR A 240 49.36 22.67 -18.98
CA THR A 240 49.09 21.24 -18.76
C THR A 240 48.35 21.05 -17.46
N CYS A 241 47.51 20.01 -17.39
CA CYS A 241 46.88 19.64 -16.12
C CYS A 241 47.91 18.94 -15.23
N THR A 242 48.23 19.53 -14.09
CA THR A 242 49.20 18.97 -13.14
C THR A 242 48.50 18.51 -11.86
N PRO A 243 48.81 17.31 -11.35
CA PRO A 243 48.18 16.81 -10.13
C PRO A 243 48.41 17.72 -8.92
N ASN A 244 47.33 18.01 -8.19
CA ASN A 244 47.30 18.75 -6.93
C ASN A 244 46.39 18.01 -5.93
N GLY A 245 46.93 16.94 -5.34
CA GLY A 245 46.14 16.02 -4.52
C GLY A 245 45.23 15.13 -5.39
N SER A 246 43.96 15.02 -5.02
CA SER A 246 42.94 14.26 -5.79
C SER A 246 42.31 15.06 -6.93
N THR A 247 42.77 16.29 -7.16
CA THR A 247 42.34 17.17 -8.26
C THR A 247 43.57 17.63 -9.05
N GLY A 248 43.35 18.39 -10.12
CA GLY A 248 44.40 18.98 -10.94
C GLY A 248 44.37 20.49 -10.89
N THR A 249 45.49 21.12 -11.23
CA THR A 249 45.57 22.55 -11.49
C THR A 249 46.23 22.74 -12.85
N CYS A 250 45.64 23.59 -13.70
CA CYS A 250 46.29 24.00 -14.93
C CYS A 250 47.56 24.79 -14.59
N GLN A 251 48.71 24.29 -15.00
CA GLN A 251 50.01 24.91 -14.77
C GLN A 251 50.76 25.04 -16.09
N GLY A 252 51.58 26.08 -16.17
CA GLY A 252 52.31 26.45 -17.38
C GLY A 252 52.09 27.92 -17.70
N THR A 253 52.92 28.44 -18.59
CA THR A 253 52.75 29.77 -19.15
C THR A 253 51.93 29.65 -20.42
N VAL A 254 50.88 30.47 -20.55
CA VAL A 254 50.13 30.54 -21.80
C VAL A 254 51.10 30.87 -22.92
N THR A 255 51.17 29.98 -23.90
CA THR A 255 52.12 30.11 -25.01
C THR A 255 51.33 30.50 -26.24
N CYS A 256 51.46 31.78 -26.61
CA CYS A 256 50.81 32.31 -27.80
C CYS A 256 51.73 32.19 -29.01
N ALA A 257 51.16 31.85 -30.16
CA ALA A 257 51.91 31.79 -31.41
C ALA A 257 52.29 33.23 -31.84
N PRO A 258 53.56 33.53 -32.13
CA PRO A 258 53.94 34.86 -32.62
C PRO A 258 53.10 35.24 -33.86
N PRO A 259 52.57 36.48 -33.94
CA PRO A 259 52.91 37.65 -33.13
C PRO A 259 52.05 37.87 -31.86
N GLN A 260 51.22 36.92 -31.46
CA GLN A 260 50.32 37.07 -30.31
C GLN A 260 51.06 37.11 -28.97
N ILE A 261 50.49 37.83 -27.99
CA ILE A 261 50.94 37.88 -26.60
C ILE A 261 49.83 37.40 -25.66
N ASP A 262 50.22 36.92 -24.47
CA ASP A 262 49.27 36.54 -23.42
C ASP A 262 48.77 37.79 -22.68
N CYS A 263 47.47 38.03 -22.76
CA CYS A 263 46.75 39.05 -22.00
C CYS A 263 45.70 38.39 -21.11
N ASN A 264 46.06 38.14 -19.85
CA ASN A 264 45.18 37.52 -18.84
C ASN A 264 44.56 36.20 -19.31
N ASN A 265 45.40 35.27 -19.75
CA ASN A 265 45.04 33.93 -20.25
C ASN A 265 44.33 33.92 -21.61
N ALA A 266 44.36 35.02 -22.36
CA ALA A 266 43.90 35.09 -23.73
C ALA A 266 45.05 35.46 -24.67
N CYS A 267 45.21 34.71 -25.76
CA CYS A 267 46.17 35.05 -26.80
C CYS A 267 45.58 36.14 -27.69
N ILE A 268 46.13 37.34 -27.57
CA ILE A 268 45.71 38.53 -28.32
C ILE A 268 46.82 38.92 -29.30
N ASN A 269 46.45 39.40 -30.49
CA ASN A 269 47.43 39.95 -31.43
C ASN A 269 47.64 41.45 -31.14
N PRO A 270 48.73 41.86 -30.47
CA PRO A 270 48.93 43.26 -30.10
C PRO A 270 49.26 44.13 -31.31
N GLN A 271 49.43 43.56 -32.51
CA GLN A 271 49.70 44.33 -33.72
C GLN A 271 48.45 44.92 -34.36
N THR A 272 47.27 44.38 -34.04
CA THR A 272 46.01 44.68 -34.73
C THR A 272 44.80 44.76 -33.78
N ASP A 273 44.97 44.52 -32.48
CA ASP A 273 43.89 44.58 -31.51
C ASP A 273 43.80 45.99 -30.91
N ASP A 274 42.72 46.70 -31.21
CA ASP A 274 42.51 48.09 -30.78
C ASP A 274 42.35 48.24 -29.26
N THR A 275 42.10 47.15 -28.53
CA THR A 275 41.98 47.15 -27.08
C THR A 275 43.25 46.70 -26.34
N ASN A 276 44.23 46.15 -27.07
CA ASN A 276 45.48 45.60 -26.55
C ASN A 276 46.69 45.97 -27.43
N CYS A 277 46.72 47.20 -27.94
CA CYS A 277 47.68 47.61 -28.95
C CYS A 277 49.09 47.79 -28.40
N GLY A 278 50.03 47.02 -28.93
CA GLY A 278 51.43 46.96 -28.48
C GLY A 278 51.60 46.20 -27.16
N THR A 279 50.75 46.46 -26.16
CA THR A 279 50.74 45.74 -24.87
C THR A 279 49.32 45.53 -24.35
N CYS A 280 49.14 44.54 -23.46
CA CYS A 280 47.84 44.20 -22.89
C CYS A 280 47.15 45.39 -22.21
N GLY A 281 45.85 45.56 -22.47
CA GLY A 281 45.04 46.65 -21.91
C GLY A 281 45.31 48.03 -22.50
N THR A 282 46.19 48.15 -23.49
CA THR A 282 46.40 49.42 -24.21
C THR A 282 45.31 49.61 -25.24
N THR A 283 44.29 50.39 -24.88
CA THR A 283 43.19 50.71 -25.79
C THR A 283 43.47 51.96 -26.61
N CYS A 284 43.44 51.82 -27.93
CA CYS A 284 43.48 52.92 -28.88
C CYS A 284 42.15 53.67 -28.86
N SER A 285 42.21 55.00 -28.79
CA SER A 285 41.04 55.86 -28.65
C SER A 285 41.32 57.28 -29.11
N GLY A 286 40.24 58.06 -29.33
CA GLY A 286 40.33 59.47 -29.68
C GLY A 286 41.02 59.69 -31.03
N ALA A 287 42.19 60.35 -31.00
CA ALA A 287 42.88 60.79 -32.21
C ALA A 287 43.59 59.65 -32.99
N THR A 288 43.71 58.49 -32.35
CA THR A 288 44.43 57.33 -32.86
C THR A 288 43.65 56.07 -32.47
N PRO A 289 42.49 55.80 -33.10
CA PRO A 289 41.57 54.77 -32.65
C PRO A 289 42.01 53.34 -33.00
N ASP A 290 42.92 53.16 -33.97
CA ASP A 290 43.23 51.84 -34.51
C ASP A 290 44.66 51.38 -34.19
N CYS A 291 44.82 50.08 -34.00
CA CYS A 291 46.10 49.45 -33.80
C CYS A 291 46.74 49.03 -35.13
N VAL A 292 47.85 49.67 -35.49
CA VAL A 292 48.61 49.32 -36.70
C VAL A 292 50.05 49.02 -36.31
N ALA A 293 50.47 47.77 -36.57
CA ALA A 293 51.82 47.28 -36.26
C ALA A 293 52.24 47.51 -34.79
N GLY A 294 51.27 47.47 -33.87
CA GLY A 294 51.50 47.59 -32.43
C GLY A 294 51.60 49.02 -31.89
N ALA A 295 51.18 50.01 -32.68
CA ALA A 295 51.03 51.39 -32.21
C ALA A 295 49.64 51.93 -32.58
N CYS A 296 49.05 52.69 -31.65
CA CYS A 296 47.83 53.43 -31.95
C CYS A 296 48.12 54.45 -33.04
N SER A 297 47.37 54.35 -34.13
CA SER A 297 47.58 55.09 -35.35
C SER A 297 46.37 55.96 -35.63
N PRO A 298 46.56 57.17 -36.18
CA PRO A 298 45.43 57.94 -36.71
C PRO A 298 44.88 57.30 -37.98
N VAL A 299 45.62 56.40 -38.64
CA VAL A 299 45.22 55.73 -39.87
C VAL A 299 44.04 54.83 -39.59
N CYS A 300 42.91 55.14 -40.23
CA CYS A 300 41.67 54.42 -40.06
C CYS A 300 41.78 53.05 -40.76
N GLY A 301 41.95 51.97 -39.98
CA GLY A 301 42.15 50.60 -40.43
C GLY A 301 40.88 49.98 -41.01
N GLY A 302 40.39 50.50 -42.13
CA GLY A 302 39.22 49.99 -42.85
C GLY A 302 39.28 50.37 -44.32
N THR A 303 38.44 49.77 -45.15
CA THR A 303 38.45 50.01 -46.61
C THR A 303 37.99 51.41 -47.03
N ALA A 304 37.48 52.24 -46.11
CA ALA A 304 37.09 53.64 -46.36
C ALA A 304 36.73 54.40 -45.05
N PRO A 305 37.68 54.78 -44.20
CA PRO A 305 37.52 56.08 -43.54
C PRO A 305 38.71 57.00 -43.81
N ASP A 306 38.44 58.24 -44.23
CA ASP A 306 39.44 59.28 -44.42
C ASP A 306 39.71 60.02 -43.09
N LEU A 307 40.97 60.40 -42.86
CA LEU A 307 41.38 61.22 -41.72
C LEU A 307 40.72 62.61 -41.81
N CYS A 308 39.77 62.91 -40.91
CA CYS A 308 39.18 64.24 -40.81
C CYS A 308 39.66 64.93 -39.52
N GLY A 309 40.77 65.68 -39.64
CA GLY A 309 41.44 66.28 -38.48
C GLY A 309 42.16 65.23 -37.65
N THR A 310 41.74 65.04 -36.40
CA THR A 310 42.27 63.97 -35.53
C THR A 310 41.35 62.76 -35.45
N THR A 311 40.12 62.81 -35.96
CA THR A 311 39.12 61.73 -35.77
C THR A 311 38.92 60.93 -37.06
N CYS A 312 38.83 59.61 -36.92
CA CYS A 312 38.34 58.74 -37.98
C CYS A 312 36.83 58.93 -38.14
N THR A 313 36.41 59.35 -39.33
CA THR A 313 35.00 59.56 -39.68
C THR A 313 34.74 58.95 -41.04
N ASP A 314 33.63 58.23 -41.19
CA ASP A 314 33.15 57.78 -42.49
C ASP A 314 32.65 59.01 -43.27
N THR A 315 33.30 59.32 -44.40
CA THR A 315 32.95 60.48 -45.23
C THR A 315 31.89 60.17 -46.29
N ASP A 316 31.39 58.93 -46.35
CA ASP A 316 30.39 58.47 -47.33
C ASP A 316 28.93 58.53 -46.80
N THR A 317 28.69 59.15 -45.64
CA THR A 317 27.34 59.49 -45.11
C THR A 317 27.18 60.97 -44.82
#